data_AF-A0A1U7JJI6-F1
#
_entry.id   AF-A0A1U7JJI6-F1
#
_cell.length_a   1.000
_cell.length_b   1.000
_cell.length_c   1.000
_cell.angle_alpha   90.00
_cell.angle_beta   90.00
_cell.angle_gamma   90.00
#
_symmetry.space_group_name_H-M   'P 1'
#
loop_
_entity.id
_entity.type
_entity.pdbx_description
1 polymer ?
#
loop_
_entity_poly.entity_id
_entity_poly.type
_entity_poly.pdbx_seq_one_letter_code
_entity_poly.pdbx_strand_id
1 'polypeptide(L)' 'MSNTSSHKIDRRLLELLVCPVSKTTLEYDAERQELISRAAKLAYPIRDGIPVMLAEEARPLDEAE' A
#
# COMPACT_ATOMS: atom_id res chain seq x y z
N MET A 1 24.67 -16.32 -9.24
CA MET A 1 23.98 -15.04 -9.45
C MET A 1 22.54 -15.36 -9.84
N SER A 2 21.65 -15.45 -8.85
CA SER A 2 20.25 -15.82 -9.06
C SER A 2 19.37 -14.65 -8.65
N ASN A 3 19.45 -13.56 -9.42
CA ASN A 3 18.52 -12.45 -9.32
C ASN A 3 17.43 -12.75 -10.34
N THR A 4 16.24 -13.17 -9.89
CA THR A 4 14.89 -13.04 -10.52
C THR A 4 13.99 -14.13 -9.92
N SER A 5 13.23 -13.81 -8.87
CA SER A 5 12.12 -14.63 -8.40
C SER A 5 11.03 -13.72 -7.85
N SER A 6 9.96 -13.57 -8.62
CA SER A 6 8.63 -13.01 -8.28
C SER A 6 8.52 -12.46 -6.85
N HIS A 7 8.76 -11.16 -6.66
CA HIS A 7 8.52 -10.50 -5.37
C HIS A 7 7.02 -10.30 -5.16
N LYS A 8 6.31 -11.39 -4.86
CA LYS A 8 5.06 -11.25 -4.11
C LYS A 8 5.46 -10.68 -2.76
N ILE A 9 5.01 -9.45 -2.48
CA ILE A 9 5.16 -8.88 -1.14
C ILE A 9 4.59 -9.86 -0.12
N ASP A 10 5.35 -10.11 0.94
CA ASP A 10 4.85 -10.87 2.09
C ASP A 10 3.76 -10.05 2.79
N ARG A 11 2.56 -10.63 2.90
CA ARG A 11 1.42 -9.98 3.54
C ARG A 11 1.70 -9.64 5.01
N ARG A 12 2.51 -10.43 5.71
CA ARG A 12 2.92 -10.15 7.10
C ARG A 12 3.80 -8.90 7.19
N LEU A 13 4.59 -8.62 6.14
CA LEU A 13 5.38 -7.38 6.08
C LEU A 13 4.46 -6.17 5.90
N LEU A 14 3.41 -6.28 5.08
CA LEU A 14 2.42 -5.21 4.90
C LEU A 14 1.69 -4.88 6.20
N GLU A 15 1.39 -5.89 7.03
CA GLU A 15 0.75 -5.70 8.33
C GLU A 15 1.59 -4.90 9.34
N LEU A 16 2.91 -4.82 9.14
CA LEU A 16 3.81 -3.98 9.94
C LEU A 16 3.88 -2.52 9.45
N LEU A 17 3.39 -2.24 8.24
CA LEU A 17 3.45 -0.89 7.68
C LEU A 17 2.35 0.00 8.26
N VAL A 18 2.72 1.26 8.49
CA VAL A 18 1.79 2.32 8.89
C VAL A 18 1.76 3.42 7.82
N CYS A 19 0.62 4.11 7.72
CA CYS A 19 0.44 5.23 6.81
C CYS A 19 1.49 6.34 7.08
N PRO A 20 2.18 6.86 6.05
CA PRO A 20 3.19 7.90 6.23
C PRO A 20 2.61 9.22 6.72
N VAL A 21 1.31 9.47 6.49
CA VAL A 21 0.61 10.69 6.90
C VAL A 21 -0.04 10.53 8.27
N SER A 22 -0.97 9.58 8.42
CA SER A 22 -1.77 9.43 9.66
C SER A 22 -1.05 8.63 10.76
N LYS A 23 0.02 7.90 10.43
CA LYS A 23 0.73 6.98 11.33
C LYS A 23 -0.13 5.85 11.90
N THR A 24 -1.25 5.54 11.24
CA THR A 24 -2.16 4.44 11.58
C THR A 24 -1.93 3.23 10.67
N THR A 25 -2.57 2.11 10.99
CA THR A 25 -2.54 0.88 10.18
C THR A 25 -3.05 1.11 8.74
N LEU A 26 -2.62 0.22 7.84
CA LEU A 26 -3.02 0.17 6.44
C LEU A 26 -3.79 -1.13 6.16
N GLU A 27 -4.81 -1.03 5.31
CA GLU A 27 -5.54 -2.18 4.78
C GLU A 27 -4.98 -2.56 3.42
N TYR A 28 -4.64 -3.83 3.20
CA TYR A 28 -4.17 -4.29 1.89
C TYR A 28 -5.36 -4.68 0.99
N ASP A 29 -5.49 -3.98 -0.12
CA ASP A 29 -6.41 -4.30 -1.21
C ASP A 29 -5.67 -5.12 -2.28
N ALA A 30 -5.95 -6.42 -2.32
CA ALA A 30 -5.34 -7.33 -3.26
C ALA A 30 -5.88 -7.19 -4.69
N GLU A 31 -7.12 -6.73 -4.86
CA GLU A 31 -7.74 -6.57 -6.17
C GLU A 31 -7.14 -5.36 -6.90
N ARG A 32 -6.95 -4.27 -6.15
CA ARG A 32 -6.43 -3.01 -6.69
C ARG A 32 -4.91 -2.86 -6.51
N GLN A 33 -4.26 -3.80 -5.82
CA GLN A 33 -2.83 -3.77 -5.49
C GLN A 33 -2.44 -2.46 -4.78
N GLU A 34 -3.15 -2.13 -3.71
CA GLU A 34 -3.01 -0.86 -2.99
C GLU A 34 -2.99 -1.08 -1.46
N LEU A 35 -2.39 -0.13 -0.74
CA LEU A 35 -2.48 -0.01 0.72
C LEU A 35 -3.39 1.17 1.06
N ILE A 36 -4.53 0.88 1.68
CA ILE A 36 -5.59 1.82 1.99
C ILE A 36 -5.39 2.38 3.39
N SER A 37 -5.38 3.70 3.51
CA SER A 37 -5.48 4.42 4.77
C SER A 37 -6.85 5.09 4.87
N ARG A 38 -7.77 4.48 5.62
CA ARG A 38 -9.09 5.06 5.92
C ARG A 38 -8.98 6.39 6.65
N ALA A 39 -8.03 6.51 7.58
CA ALA A 39 -7.81 7.71 8.38
C ALA A 39 -7.31 8.90 7.53
N ALA A 40 -6.44 8.64 6.54
CA ALA A 40 -5.95 9.70 5.65
C ALA A 40 -6.83 9.90 4.41
N LYS A 41 -7.83 9.02 4.17
CA LYS A 41 -8.60 8.95 2.92
C LYS A 41 -7.72 8.82 1.68
N LEU A 42 -6.68 8.00 1.77
CA LEU A 42 -5.68 7.80 0.71
C LEU A 42 -5.44 6.31 0.47
N ALA A 43 -5.15 5.95 -0.78
CA ALA A 43 -4.70 4.62 -1.17
C ALA A 43 -3.33 4.70 -1.89
N TYR A 44 -2.35 3.97 -1.36
CA TYR A 44 -0.97 3.96 -1.85
C TYR A 44 -0.77 2.76 -2.80
N PRO A 45 -0.35 2.98 -4.06
CA PRO A 45 -0.19 1.89 -5.02
C PRO A 45 1.01 1.00 -4.72
N ILE A 46 0.88 -0.28 -5.06
CA ILE A 46 1.99 -1.24 -5.10
C ILE A 46 2.39 -1.45 -6.56
N ARG A 47 3.63 -1.09 -6.89
CA ARG A 47 4.18 -1.23 -8.25
C ARG A 47 5.36 -2.21 -8.20
N ASP A 48 5.33 -3.24 -9.05
CA ASP A 48 6.35 -4.30 -9.09
C ASP A 48 6.62 -4.97 -7.74
N GLY A 49 5.60 -5.07 -6.88
CA GLY A 49 5.76 -5.60 -5.53
C GLY A 49 6.50 -4.65 -4.57
N ILE A 50 6.46 -3.34 -4.83
CA ILE A 50 7.00 -2.30 -3.95
C ILE A 50 5.90 -1.29 -3.62
N PRO A 51 5.56 -1.06 -2.34
CA PRO A 51 4.59 -0.03 -1.96
C PRO A 51 5.17 1.37 -2.19
N VAL A 52 4.44 2.20 -2.94
CA VAL A 52 4.79 3.60 -3.17
C VAL A 52 4.17 4.46 -2.07
N MET A 53 4.93 4.69 -1.01
CA MET A 53 4.48 5.39 0.21
C MET A 53 4.66 6.91 0.12
N LEU A 54 4.38 7.51 -1.04
CA LEU A 54 4.43 8.95 -1.27
C LEU A 54 3.01 9.52 -1.33
N ALA A 55 2.74 10.60 -0.60
CA ALA A 55 1.40 11.18 -0.53
C ALA A 55 0.92 11.74 -1.88
N GLU A 56 1.83 12.23 -2.73
CA GLU A 56 1.50 12.74 -4.07
C GLU A 56 1.14 11.65 -5.08
N GLU A 57 1.62 10.43 -4.87
CA GLU A 57 1.30 9.25 -5.70
C GLU A 57 0.06 8.50 -5.17
N ALA A 58 -0.43 8.87 -3.99
CA ALA A 58 -1.58 8.24 -3.38
C ALA A 58 -2.87 8.73 -4.04
N ARG A 59 -3.76 7.78 -4.36
CA ARG A 59 -5.08 8.10 -4.89
C ARG A 59 -5.99 8.52 -3.72
N PRO A 60 -6.75 9.62 -3.83
CA PRO A 60 -7.78 9.94 -2.84
C PRO A 60 -8.89 8.88 -2.86
N LEU A 61 -9.39 8.56 -1.67
CA LEU A 61 -10.59 7.75 -1.50
C LEU A 61 -11.80 8.67 -1.50
N ASP A 62 -12.75 8.37 -2.38
CA ASP A 62 -14.04 9.04 -2.41
C ASP A 62 -14.93 8.46 -1.30
N GLU A 63 -15.97 9.17 -0.87
CA GLU A 63 -16.84 8.74 0.25
C GLU A 63 -17.59 7.41 0.01
N ALA A 64 -17.49 6.84 -1.19
CA ALA A 64 -18.17 5.63 -1.63
C ALA A 64 -17.31 4.34 -1.58
N GLU A 65 -16.04 4.42 -1.22
CA GLU A 65 -15.11 3.26 -1.12
C GLU A 65 -14.73 2.88 0.31
#